data_AF-C5XX43-F1
#
_entry.id   AF-C5XX43-F1
#
_cell.length_a   1.000
_cell.length_b   1.000
_cell.length_c   1.000
_cell.angle_alpha   90.00
_cell.angle_beta   90.00
_cell.angle_gamma   90.00
#
_symmetry.space_group_name_H-M   'P 1'
#
loop_
_entity.id
_entity.type
_entity.pdbx_description
1 polymer ?
#
loop_
_entity_poly.entity_id
_entity_poly.type
_entity_poly.pdbx_seq_one_letter_code
_entity_poly.pdbx_strand_id
1 'polypeptide(L)'
;MAGTCAHAEFLRAQPAWALALAAVGFLVALRAAVRFALWVYAAFLRPGKPLRRRYGAWAVVTGATDGIGRAIAFRLAAAGLGLVLVGRNPEKLAAVAAEIKAKHPKVPEVRTFVLDFASEGLAAGVEALKDSIRGLDVGVLVNNAGLSYPYARYFHEVDEELMRSLIRINVEGVTRVTHAVLPGMVERKRGAIVNIGSGAASVVPSDPLYSVYAATKAYVDQFSRCLYVEYKSKGIDVQCQVPLYVATKMASIRKSSFLVPSADTYARAAVRHIGYEPRCTPYWPHSVLWFLISILPESLIDSVRLGMCIKIRKKGLAKDAKKKSL
;
A
#
# COMPACT_ATOMS: atom_id res chain seq x y z
N MET A 1 29.18 -46.76 8.73
CA MET A 1 30.43 -45.99 8.88
C MET A 1 31.28 -45.89 7.61
N ALA A 2 31.09 -46.73 6.57
CA ALA A 2 31.85 -46.63 5.30
C ALA A 2 31.47 -45.42 4.41
N GLY A 3 30.21 -44.96 4.44
CA GLY A 3 29.74 -43.88 3.55
C GLY A 3 30.22 -42.46 3.87
N THR A 4 30.57 -42.18 5.13
CA THR A 4 31.10 -40.86 5.56
C THR A 4 32.57 -40.67 5.19
N CYS A 5 33.33 -41.76 5.10
CA CYS A 5 34.76 -41.72 4.73
C CYS A 5 34.93 -41.41 3.22
N ALA A 6 34.13 -42.04 2.37
CA ALA A 6 34.15 -41.82 0.92
C ALA A 6 33.74 -40.40 0.50
N HIS A 7 32.81 -39.76 1.22
CA HIS A 7 32.42 -38.37 0.95
C HIS A 7 33.52 -37.37 1.30
N ALA A 8 34.23 -37.59 2.41
CA ALA A 8 35.34 -36.73 2.82
C ALA A 8 36.53 -36.83 1.86
N GLU A 9 36.81 -38.04 1.36
CA GLU A 9 37.85 -38.26 0.33
C GLU A 9 37.48 -37.62 -1.01
N PHE A 10 36.23 -37.78 -1.46
CA PHE A 10 35.75 -37.14 -2.68
C PHE A 10 35.87 -35.61 -2.63
N LEU A 11 35.49 -34.99 -1.51
CA LEU A 11 35.60 -33.54 -1.33
C LEU A 11 37.06 -33.07 -1.28
N ARG A 12 37.96 -33.84 -0.65
CA ARG A 12 39.40 -33.54 -0.63
C ARG A 12 40.06 -33.69 -2.02
N ALA A 13 39.49 -34.53 -2.88
CA ALA A 13 39.97 -34.74 -4.25
C ALA A 13 39.50 -33.65 -5.24
N GLN A 14 38.55 -32.78 -4.86
CA GLN A 14 38.09 -31.70 -5.72
C GLN A 14 39.05 -30.50 -5.70
N PRO A 15 39.21 -29.79 -6.84
CA PRO A 15 40.00 -28.57 -6.85
C PRO A 15 39.30 -27.47 -6.03
N ALA A 16 40.09 -26.60 -5.39
CA ALA A 16 39.59 -25.57 -4.49
C ALA A 16 38.53 -24.63 -5.13
N TRP A 17 38.66 -24.34 -6.44
CA TRP A 17 37.69 -23.51 -7.16
C TRP A 17 36.30 -24.19 -7.26
N ALA A 18 36.24 -25.51 -7.41
CA ALA A 18 34.99 -26.25 -7.50
C ALA A 18 34.29 -26.28 -6.14
N LEU A 19 35.05 -26.48 -5.05
CA LEU A 19 34.54 -26.38 -3.69
C LEU A 19 34.03 -24.96 -3.37
N ALA A 20 34.73 -23.92 -3.82
CA ALA A 20 34.30 -22.54 -3.65
C ALA A 20 32.98 -22.26 -4.40
N LEU A 21 32.86 -22.69 -5.66
CA LEU A 21 31.60 -22.56 -6.42
C LEU A 21 30.44 -23.32 -5.77
N ALA A 22 30.69 -24.54 -5.28
CA ALA A 22 29.70 -25.32 -4.56
C ALA A 22 29.24 -24.63 -3.27
N ALA A 23 30.16 -24.03 -2.51
CA ALA A 23 29.85 -23.26 -1.30
C ALA A 23 28.99 -22.02 -1.64
N VAL A 24 29.33 -21.28 -2.70
CA VAL A 24 28.52 -20.14 -3.17
C VAL A 24 27.12 -20.61 -3.59
N GLY A 25 27.03 -21.70 -4.36
CA GLY A 25 25.75 -22.30 -4.77
C GLY A 25 24.89 -22.70 -3.57
N PHE A 26 25.50 -23.34 -2.57
CA PHE A 26 24.82 -23.69 -1.32
C PHE A 26 24.30 -22.46 -0.58
N LEU A 27 25.10 -21.40 -0.43
CA LEU A 27 24.67 -20.16 0.23
C LEU A 27 23.51 -19.48 -0.50
N VAL A 28 23.52 -19.48 -1.83
CA VAL A 28 22.41 -18.94 -2.65
C VAL A 28 21.14 -19.77 -2.46
N ALA A 29 21.24 -21.10 -2.51
CA ALA A 29 20.12 -22.01 -2.31
C ALA A 29 19.54 -21.90 -0.89
N LEU A 30 20.40 -21.86 0.13
CA LEU A 30 20.00 -21.68 1.53
C LEU A 30 19.28 -20.34 1.73
N ARG A 31 19.82 -19.25 1.17
CA ARG A 31 19.17 -17.93 1.21
C ARG A 31 17.80 -17.95 0.54
N ALA A 32 17.65 -18.65 -0.59
CA ALA A 32 16.36 -18.79 -1.26
C ALA A 32 15.36 -19.61 -0.43
N ALA A 33 15.81 -20.74 0.14
CA ALA A 33 14.99 -21.59 1.00
C ALA A 33 14.51 -20.84 2.25
N VAL A 34 15.39 -20.11 2.93
CA VAL A 34 15.03 -19.29 4.11
C VAL A 34 14.04 -18.20 3.73
N ARG A 35 14.25 -17.48 2.62
CA ARG A 35 13.31 -16.45 2.14
C ARG A 35 11.94 -17.03 1.82
N PHE A 36 11.89 -18.20 1.18
CA PHE A 36 10.65 -18.89 0.88
C PHE A 36 9.92 -19.33 2.16
N ALA A 37 10.64 -19.92 3.12
CA ALA A 37 10.07 -20.30 4.41
C ALA A 37 9.52 -19.09 5.19
N LEU A 38 10.26 -17.98 5.23
CA LEU A 38 9.81 -16.72 5.83
C LEU A 38 8.58 -16.16 5.12
N TRP A 39 8.51 -16.26 3.79
CA TRP A 39 7.35 -15.85 3.02
C TRP A 39 6.13 -16.72 3.32
N VAL A 40 6.27 -18.06 3.37
CA VAL A 40 5.19 -18.99 3.75
C VAL A 40 4.68 -18.64 5.15
N TYR A 41 5.58 -18.42 6.10
CA TYR A 41 5.22 -17.98 7.44
C TYR A 41 4.44 -16.66 7.42
N ALA A 42 4.96 -15.63 6.73
CA ALA A 42 4.31 -14.32 6.66
C ALA A 42 2.94 -14.34 5.97
N ALA A 43 2.78 -15.15 4.92
CA ALA A 43 1.55 -15.23 4.13
C ALA A 43 0.44 -16.02 4.83
N PHE A 44 0.77 -17.12 5.49
CA PHE A 44 -0.24 -18.08 5.97
C PHE A 44 -0.31 -18.16 7.50
N LEU A 45 0.83 -18.14 8.19
CA LEU A 45 0.90 -18.52 9.62
C LEU A 45 0.98 -17.31 10.57
N ARG A 46 1.63 -16.22 10.15
CA ARG A 46 1.94 -15.07 11.02
C ARG A 46 0.67 -14.33 11.45
N PRO A 47 0.35 -14.22 12.75
CA PRO A 47 -0.87 -13.55 13.19
C PRO A 47 -0.82 -12.03 12.96
N GLY A 48 -1.97 -11.38 12.96
CA GLY A 48 -2.03 -9.92 13.02
C GLY A 48 -1.66 -9.41 14.43
N LYS A 49 -1.11 -8.20 14.52
CA LYS A 49 -0.86 -7.57 15.84
C LYS A 49 -2.17 -7.06 16.46
N PRO A 50 -2.32 -7.09 17.80
CA PRO A 50 -3.47 -6.49 18.47
C PRO A 50 -3.34 -4.95 18.43
N LEU A 51 -3.78 -4.34 17.32
CA LEU A 51 -3.50 -2.95 16.97
C LEU A 51 -3.86 -1.95 18.08
N ARG A 52 -5.04 -2.10 18.68
CA ARG A 52 -5.50 -1.23 19.78
C ARG A 52 -4.54 -1.25 20.98
N ARG A 53 -4.12 -2.45 21.41
CA ARG A 53 -3.21 -2.61 22.56
C ARG A 53 -1.78 -2.19 22.22
N ARG A 54 -1.36 -2.43 20.97
CA ARG A 54 0.02 -2.23 20.50
C ARG A 54 0.31 -0.76 20.21
N TYR A 55 -0.61 -0.06 19.55
CA TYR A 55 -0.33 1.25 18.96
C TYR A 55 -1.20 2.37 19.53
N GLY A 56 -2.44 2.10 19.91
CA GLY A 56 -3.33 3.11 20.50
C GLY A 56 -4.81 2.89 20.14
N ALA A 57 -5.69 3.58 20.84
CA ALA A 57 -7.14 3.38 20.74
C ALA A 57 -7.79 3.88 19.45
N TRP A 58 -7.13 4.78 18.71
CA TRP A 58 -7.72 5.45 17.55
C TRP A 58 -6.96 5.21 16.26
N ALA A 59 -7.71 5.22 15.15
CA ALA A 59 -7.15 5.24 13.80
C ALA A 59 -7.68 6.42 12.97
N VAL A 60 -6.80 7.04 12.20
CA VAL A 60 -7.14 8.04 11.18
C VAL A 60 -7.02 7.37 9.81
N VAL A 61 -8.07 7.45 8.98
CA VAL A 61 -8.07 6.83 7.64
C VAL A 61 -8.43 7.87 6.59
N THR A 62 -7.50 8.18 5.69
CA THR A 62 -7.75 9.09 4.56
C THR A 62 -8.32 8.36 3.34
N GLY A 63 -9.22 9.01 2.61
CA GLY A 63 -9.94 8.36 1.50
C GLY A 63 -10.86 7.23 1.99
N ALA A 64 -11.49 7.42 3.16
CA ALA A 64 -12.27 6.37 3.84
C ALA A 64 -13.66 6.10 3.23
N THR A 65 -14.06 6.82 2.18
CA THR A 65 -15.43 6.77 1.64
C THR A 65 -15.64 5.71 0.57
N ASP A 66 -14.57 5.13 0.00
CA ASP A 66 -14.66 4.10 -1.03
C ASP A 66 -13.43 3.17 -1.05
N GLY A 67 -13.51 2.08 -1.80
CA GLY A 67 -12.39 1.20 -2.12
C GLY A 67 -11.63 0.66 -0.91
N ILE A 68 -10.29 0.67 -1.02
CA ILE A 68 -9.37 0.10 -0.02
C ILE A 68 -9.50 0.83 1.32
N GLY A 69 -9.49 2.16 1.34
CA GLY A 69 -9.59 2.95 2.57
C GLY A 69 -10.87 2.67 3.36
N ARG A 70 -12.03 2.63 2.66
CA ARG A 70 -13.29 2.23 3.30
C ARG A 70 -13.19 0.84 3.91
N ALA A 71 -12.72 -0.14 3.13
CA ALA A 71 -12.61 -1.52 3.62
C ALA A 71 -11.64 -1.65 4.81
N ILE A 72 -10.52 -0.93 4.80
CA ILE A 72 -9.59 -0.86 5.95
C ILE A 72 -10.28 -0.24 7.16
N ALA A 73 -11.06 0.82 7.00
CA ALA A 73 -11.80 1.44 8.12
C ALA A 73 -12.75 0.43 8.80
N PHE A 74 -13.51 -0.36 8.04
CA PHE A 74 -14.33 -1.44 8.60
C PHE A 74 -13.50 -2.48 9.37
N ARG A 75 -12.33 -2.87 8.84
CA ARG A 75 -11.44 -3.83 9.50
C ARG A 75 -10.81 -3.29 10.78
N LEU A 76 -10.50 -1.99 10.83
CA LEU A 76 -10.00 -1.32 12.03
C LEU A 76 -11.09 -1.16 13.10
N ALA A 77 -12.33 -0.84 12.70
CA ALA A 77 -13.48 -0.87 13.61
C ALA A 77 -13.71 -2.26 14.20
N ALA A 78 -13.64 -3.32 13.37
CA ALA A 78 -13.74 -4.70 13.82
C ALA A 78 -12.61 -5.09 14.80
N ALA A 79 -11.44 -4.46 14.68
CA ALA A 79 -10.32 -4.61 15.61
C ALA A 79 -10.46 -3.75 16.89
N GLY A 80 -11.59 -3.04 17.05
CA GLY A 80 -11.96 -2.31 18.26
C GLY A 80 -11.37 -0.91 18.39
N LEU A 81 -10.82 -0.33 17.31
CA LEU A 81 -10.31 1.04 17.30
C LEU A 81 -11.45 2.04 17.06
N GLY A 82 -11.38 3.19 17.73
CA GLY A 82 -12.14 4.38 17.33
C GLY A 82 -11.60 4.93 16.01
N LEU A 83 -12.44 5.59 15.21
CA LEU A 83 -12.07 6.02 13.86
C LEU A 83 -12.28 7.51 13.63
N VAL A 84 -11.33 8.13 12.93
CA VAL A 84 -11.49 9.43 12.26
C VAL A 84 -11.45 9.16 10.75
N LEU A 85 -12.62 9.24 10.11
CA LEU A 85 -12.77 9.01 8.68
C LEU A 85 -12.57 10.33 7.94
N VAL A 86 -11.53 10.39 7.10
CA VAL A 86 -11.17 11.60 6.35
C VAL A 86 -11.52 11.43 4.87
N GLY A 87 -12.22 12.41 4.31
CA GLY A 87 -12.57 12.43 2.88
C GLY A 87 -13.25 13.73 2.48
N ARG A 88 -13.47 13.92 1.17
CA ARG A 88 -13.99 15.19 0.63
C ARG A 88 -15.51 15.30 0.53
N ASN A 89 -16.24 14.19 0.69
CA ASN A 89 -17.71 14.19 0.54
C ASN A 89 -18.37 13.88 1.89
N PRO A 90 -19.08 14.86 2.49
CA PRO A 90 -19.65 14.72 3.84
C PRO A 90 -20.75 13.66 3.90
N GLU A 91 -21.61 13.55 2.89
CA GLU A 91 -22.69 12.57 2.84
C GLU A 91 -22.16 11.13 2.82
N LYS A 92 -21.14 10.86 1.99
CA LYS A 92 -20.49 9.54 1.94
C LYS A 92 -19.76 9.22 3.23
N LEU A 93 -19.15 10.22 3.88
CA LEU A 93 -18.52 10.02 5.19
C LEU A 93 -19.57 9.64 6.25
N ALA A 94 -20.68 10.36 6.31
CA ALA A 94 -21.79 10.08 7.22
C ALA A 94 -22.37 8.68 6.98
N ALA A 95 -22.59 8.30 5.72
CA ALA A 95 -23.08 6.97 5.35
C ALA A 95 -22.12 5.86 5.76
N VAL A 96 -20.81 6.01 5.52
CA VAL A 96 -19.81 5.02 5.94
C VAL A 96 -19.72 4.95 7.46
N ALA A 97 -19.77 6.08 8.17
CA ALA A 97 -19.75 6.09 9.64
C ALA A 97 -20.97 5.36 10.23
N ALA A 98 -22.16 5.59 9.69
CA ALA A 98 -23.38 4.91 10.11
C ALA A 98 -23.29 3.39 9.86
N GLU A 99 -22.81 2.98 8.68
CA GLU A 99 -22.67 1.56 8.34
C GLU A 99 -21.61 0.86 9.21
N ILE A 100 -20.50 1.53 9.56
CA ILE A 100 -19.50 1.00 10.50
C ILE A 100 -20.14 0.78 11.88
N LYS A 101 -20.86 1.77 12.41
CA LYS A 101 -21.55 1.65 13.71
C LYS A 101 -22.56 0.49 13.69
N ALA A 102 -23.32 0.33 12.60
CA ALA A 102 -24.28 -0.75 12.45
C ALA A 102 -23.62 -2.14 12.39
N LYS A 103 -22.51 -2.30 11.64
CA LYS A 103 -21.82 -3.60 11.50
C LYS A 103 -20.89 -3.94 12.66
N HIS A 104 -20.44 -2.93 13.40
CA HIS A 104 -19.50 -3.10 14.51
C HIS A 104 -20.00 -2.33 15.75
N PRO A 105 -21.05 -2.82 16.45
CA PRO A 105 -21.64 -2.12 17.60
C PRO A 105 -20.68 -1.89 18.78
N LYS A 106 -19.57 -2.62 18.83
CA LYS A 106 -18.50 -2.47 19.84
C LYS A 106 -17.44 -1.43 19.45
N VAL A 107 -17.56 -0.77 18.29
CA VAL A 107 -16.65 0.33 17.91
C VAL A 107 -16.83 1.47 18.92
N PRO A 108 -15.75 2.00 19.53
CA PRO A 108 -15.90 3.01 20.59
C PRO A 108 -16.56 4.29 20.07
N GLU A 109 -16.02 4.86 18.99
CA GLU A 109 -16.51 6.10 18.40
C GLU A 109 -16.07 6.16 16.92
N VAL A 110 -16.89 6.78 16.08
CA VAL A 110 -16.56 7.06 14.68
C VAL A 110 -16.86 8.52 14.40
N ARG A 111 -15.79 9.29 14.16
CA ARG A 111 -15.80 10.70 13.75
C ARG A 111 -15.56 10.81 12.25
N THR A 112 -16.11 11.85 11.65
CA THR A 112 -15.89 12.21 10.26
C THR A 112 -15.16 13.55 10.19
N PHE A 113 -14.27 13.71 9.21
CA PHE A 113 -13.57 14.96 8.96
C PHE A 113 -13.53 15.22 7.46
N VAL A 114 -14.07 16.38 7.06
CA VAL A 114 -14.11 16.77 5.65
C VAL A 114 -12.79 17.43 5.27
N LEU A 115 -12.07 16.82 4.34
CA LEU A 115 -10.84 17.37 3.79
C LEU A 115 -10.73 17.05 2.30
N ASP A 116 -10.61 18.08 1.48
CA ASP A 116 -10.27 17.94 0.07
C ASP A 116 -8.77 18.15 -0.16
N PHE A 117 -8.11 17.05 -0.51
CA PHE A 117 -6.67 17.02 -0.78
C PHE A 117 -6.26 17.73 -2.08
N ALA A 118 -7.20 18.06 -2.97
CA ALA A 118 -6.92 18.86 -4.16
C ALA A 118 -6.99 20.37 -3.91
N SER A 119 -7.61 20.79 -2.79
CA SER A 119 -7.89 22.20 -2.53
C SER A 119 -6.62 23.03 -2.32
N GLU A 120 -6.65 24.31 -2.72
CA GLU A 120 -5.62 25.29 -2.40
C GLU A 120 -5.45 25.48 -0.87
N GLY A 121 -6.51 25.23 -0.10
CA GLY A 121 -6.54 25.28 1.36
C GLY A 121 -6.00 24.05 2.08
N LEU A 122 -5.30 23.13 1.40
CA LEU A 122 -4.84 21.86 1.99
C LEU A 122 -4.05 22.03 3.28
N ALA A 123 -3.14 23.02 3.34
CA ALA A 123 -2.33 23.27 4.54
C ALA A 123 -3.20 23.59 5.77
N ALA A 124 -4.14 24.54 5.62
CA ALA A 124 -5.08 24.90 6.68
C ALA A 124 -6.00 23.73 7.05
N GLY A 125 -6.47 22.97 6.05
CA GLY A 125 -7.30 21.78 6.27
C GLY A 125 -6.58 20.68 7.05
N VAL A 126 -5.27 20.50 6.84
CA VAL A 126 -4.46 19.54 7.62
C VAL A 126 -4.20 20.04 9.05
N GLU A 127 -3.99 21.34 9.26
CA GLU A 127 -3.90 21.88 10.63
C GLU A 127 -5.23 21.71 11.38
N ALA A 128 -6.37 21.95 10.72
CA ALA A 128 -7.68 21.67 11.31
C ALA A 128 -7.87 20.16 11.60
N LEU A 129 -7.34 19.26 10.74
CA LEU A 129 -7.34 17.83 11.01
C LEU A 129 -6.52 17.52 12.27
N LYS A 130 -5.31 18.08 12.38
CA LYS A 130 -4.42 17.94 13.54
C LYS A 130 -5.11 18.37 14.84
N ASP A 131 -5.85 19.48 14.79
CA ASP A 131 -6.61 19.97 15.92
C ASP A 131 -7.79 19.06 16.27
N SER A 132 -8.52 18.54 15.29
CA SER A 132 -9.65 17.64 15.54
C SER A 132 -9.27 16.28 16.14
N ILE A 133 -8.01 15.85 15.97
CA ILE A 133 -7.46 14.63 16.57
C ILE A 133 -6.67 14.88 17.86
N ARG A 134 -6.57 16.15 18.30
CA ARG A 134 -5.87 16.51 19.53
C ARG A 134 -6.53 15.81 20.73
N GLY A 135 -5.72 15.25 21.61
CA GLY A 135 -6.19 14.47 22.78
C GLY A 135 -6.65 13.05 22.47
N LEU A 136 -6.76 12.64 21.19
CA LEU A 136 -7.01 11.25 20.83
C LEU A 136 -5.71 10.44 20.90
N ASP A 137 -5.79 9.22 21.44
CA ASP A 137 -4.70 8.22 21.39
C ASP A 137 -4.62 7.60 19.98
N VAL A 138 -4.26 8.42 18.98
CA VAL A 138 -4.09 7.98 17.59
C VAL A 138 -2.88 7.07 17.50
N GLY A 139 -3.17 5.78 17.33
CA GLY A 139 -2.19 4.71 17.20
C GLY A 139 -1.97 4.26 15.77
N VAL A 140 -2.97 4.41 14.89
CA VAL A 140 -2.86 3.97 13.50
C VAL A 140 -3.22 5.12 12.55
N LEU A 141 -2.34 5.41 11.59
CA LEU A 141 -2.64 6.29 10.46
C LEU A 141 -2.65 5.45 9.19
N VAL A 142 -3.71 5.58 8.38
CA VAL A 142 -3.79 4.99 7.04
C VAL A 142 -3.92 6.10 6.01
N ASN A 143 -2.81 6.43 5.36
CA ASN A 143 -2.77 7.32 4.21
C ASN A 143 -3.16 6.56 2.95
N ASN A 144 -4.46 6.59 2.63
CA ASN A 144 -5.03 5.90 1.48
C ASN A 144 -5.60 6.87 0.43
N ALA A 145 -5.94 8.12 0.80
CA ALA A 145 -6.40 9.12 -0.16
C ALA A 145 -5.44 9.20 -1.35
N GLY A 146 -6.01 9.15 -2.56
CA GLY A 146 -5.23 9.07 -3.78
C GLY A 146 -6.06 9.34 -5.02
N LEU A 147 -5.39 9.79 -6.05
CA LEU A 147 -5.93 10.00 -7.40
C LEU A 147 -5.10 9.20 -8.41
N SER A 148 -5.76 8.70 -9.44
CA SER A 148 -5.14 8.18 -10.65
C SER A 148 -5.81 8.83 -11.86
N TYR A 149 -5.31 8.52 -13.05
CA TYR A 149 -5.85 9.04 -14.29
C TYR A 149 -7.25 8.45 -14.54
N PRO A 150 -8.15 9.16 -15.23
CA PRO A 150 -9.44 8.60 -15.65
C PRO A 150 -9.25 7.41 -16.60
N TYR A 151 -8.21 7.45 -17.43
CA TYR A 151 -7.69 6.38 -18.28
C TYR A 151 -6.28 6.75 -18.77
N ALA A 152 -5.59 5.80 -19.40
CA ALA A 152 -4.24 5.97 -19.92
C ALA A 152 -4.12 7.13 -20.94
N ARG A 153 -3.24 8.10 -20.68
CA ARG A 153 -2.98 9.26 -21.55
C ARG A 153 -1.49 9.44 -21.82
N TYR A 154 -1.11 9.90 -23.01
CA TYR A 154 0.27 10.33 -23.21
C TYR A 154 0.54 11.57 -22.38
N PHE A 155 1.79 11.74 -21.95
CA PHE A 155 2.16 12.81 -21.02
C PHE A 155 1.79 14.21 -21.53
N HIS A 156 2.02 14.49 -22.82
CA HIS A 156 1.69 15.78 -23.44
C HIS A 156 0.18 16.07 -23.56
N GLU A 157 -0.68 15.12 -23.21
CA GLU A 157 -2.15 15.25 -23.27
C GLU A 157 -2.78 15.33 -21.88
N VAL A 158 -1.97 15.21 -20.83
CA VAL A 158 -2.43 15.31 -19.46
C VAL A 158 -2.61 16.80 -19.16
N ASP A 159 -3.83 17.19 -18.80
CA ASP A 159 -4.12 18.56 -18.42
C ASP A 159 -3.41 18.96 -17.12
N GLU A 160 -3.06 20.24 -17.02
CA GLU A 160 -2.29 20.79 -15.90
C GLU A 160 -3.00 20.58 -14.56
N GLU A 161 -4.32 20.72 -14.53
CA GLU A 161 -5.15 20.53 -13.35
C GLU A 161 -5.05 19.10 -12.81
N LEU A 162 -5.13 18.08 -13.68
CA LEU A 162 -4.95 16.69 -13.31
C LEU A 162 -3.52 16.42 -12.82
N MET A 163 -2.50 16.95 -13.48
CA MET A 163 -1.10 16.80 -13.03
C MET A 163 -0.90 17.38 -11.62
N ARG A 164 -1.40 18.61 -11.40
CA ARG A 164 -1.34 19.29 -10.10
C ARG A 164 -2.09 18.50 -9.03
N SER A 165 -3.30 18.02 -9.35
CA SER A 165 -4.12 17.23 -8.43
C SER A 165 -3.47 15.89 -8.07
N LEU A 166 -2.84 15.21 -9.03
CA LEU A 166 -2.10 13.97 -8.78
C LEU A 166 -0.97 14.19 -7.77
N ILE A 167 -0.17 15.23 -7.95
CA ILE A 167 0.95 15.56 -7.06
C ILE A 167 0.42 15.98 -5.68
N ARG A 168 -0.53 16.92 -5.62
CA ARG A 168 -1.09 17.38 -4.33
C ARG A 168 -1.70 16.25 -3.51
N ILE A 169 -2.56 15.45 -4.12
CA ILE A 169 -3.25 14.39 -3.38
C ILE A 169 -2.27 13.26 -2.98
N ASN A 170 -1.46 12.77 -3.93
CA ASN A 170 -0.66 11.56 -3.70
C ASN A 170 0.67 11.83 -2.97
N VAL A 171 1.21 13.05 -3.06
CA VAL A 171 2.52 13.43 -2.48
C VAL A 171 2.33 14.39 -1.33
N GLU A 172 1.73 15.55 -1.57
CA GLU A 172 1.60 16.58 -0.53
C GLU A 172 0.66 16.11 0.60
N GLY A 173 -0.48 15.50 0.25
CA GLY A 173 -1.47 14.99 1.20
C GLY A 173 -0.89 13.97 2.18
N VAL A 174 -0.21 12.93 1.68
CA VAL A 174 0.42 11.91 2.54
C VAL A 174 1.50 12.53 3.43
N THR A 175 2.27 13.48 2.91
CA THR A 175 3.37 14.12 3.64
C THR A 175 2.84 14.95 4.79
N ARG A 176 1.87 15.84 4.51
CA ARG A 176 1.29 16.74 5.50
C ARG A 176 0.51 16.00 6.58
N VAL A 177 -0.33 15.03 6.21
CA VAL A 177 -1.10 14.25 7.20
C VAL A 177 -0.17 13.41 8.08
N THR A 178 0.87 12.81 7.50
CA THR A 178 1.91 12.12 8.28
C THR A 178 2.57 13.08 9.27
N HIS A 179 2.99 14.25 8.82
CA HIS A 179 3.61 15.27 9.66
C HIS A 179 2.67 15.78 10.78
N ALA A 180 1.37 15.87 10.53
CA ALA A 180 0.38 16.27 11.54
C ALA A 180 0.19 15.23 12.65
N VAL A 181 0.24 13.93 12.32
CA VAL A 181 -0.06 12.82 13.26
C VAL A 181 1.18 12.32 13.98
N LEU A 182 2.32 12.26 13.29
CA LEU A 182 3.55 11.61 13.75
C LEU A 182 4.10 12.16 15.08
N PRO A 183 4.11 13.48 15.36
CA PRO A 183 4.64 14.02 16.62
C PRO A 183 3.98 13.40 17.86
N GLY A 184 2.65 13.25 17.85
CA GLY A 184 1.93 12.62 18.96
C GLY A 184 2.29 11.13 19.12
N MET A 185 2.50 10.41 18.02
CA MET A 185 2.94 9.01 18.09
C MET A 185 4.33 8.89 18.72
N VAL A 186 5.24 9.81 18.35
CA VAL A 186 6.61 9.86 18.89
C VAL A 186 6.60 10.15 20.39
N GLU A 187 5.80 11.12 20.84
CA GLU A 187 5.62 11.43 22.26
C GLU A 187 5.18 10.21 23.07
N ARG A 188 4.23 9.43 22.52
CA ARG A 188 3.74 8.18 23.13
C ARG A 188 4.65 6.97 22.93
N LYS A 189 5.73 7.11 22.14
CA LYS A 189 6.67 6.04 21.74
C LYS A 189 5.98 4.80 21.13
N ARG A 190 4.84 5.01 20.47
CA ARG A 190 4.09 3.95 19.78
C ARG A 190 3.25 4.53 18.65
N GLY A 191 3.23 3.85 17.52
CA GLY A 191 2.35 4.17 16.41
C GLY A 191 2.60 3.29 15.19
N ALA A 192 1.61 3.22 14.31
CA ALA A 192 1.73 2.58 13.01
C ALA A 192 1.22 3.51 11.92
N ILE A 193 2.02 3.71 10.88
CA ILE A 193 1.67 4.52 9.71
C ILE A 193 1.68 3.61 8.48
N VAL A 194 0.54 3.55 7.81
CA VAL A 194 0.33 2.74 6.60
C VAL A 194 0.10 3.68 5.44
N ASN A 195 1.05 3.73 4.52
CA ASN A 195 0.92 4.48 3.28
C ASN A 195 0.57 3.51 2.15
N ILE A 196 -0.51 3.79 1.42
CA ILE A 196 -0.92 2.96 0.28
C ILE A 196 -0.11 3.37 -0.96
N GLY A 197 0.89 2.56 -1.27
CA GLY A 197 1.69 2.61 -2.49
C GLY A 197 0.94 2.06 -3.70
N SER A 198 1.68 1.56 -4.69
CA SER A 198 1.11 0.94 -5.87
C SER A 198 2.12 0.05 -6.58
N GLY A 199 1.66 -1.09 -7.09
CA GLY A 199 2.46 -1.95 -7.97
C GLY A 199 2.94 -1.23 -9.23
N ALA A 200 2.26 -0.16 -9.64
CA ALA A 200 2.67 0.71 -10.75
C ALA A 200 4.05 1.36 -10.56
N ALA A 201 4.53 1.48 -9.33
CA ALA A 201 5.82 2.07 -9.01
C ALA A 201 6.83 1.09 -8.42
N SER A 202 6.36 0.04 -7.73
CA SER A 202 7.25 -0.86 -6.99
C SER A 202 7.37 -2.27 -7.58
N VAL A 203 6.44 -2.67 -8.45
CA VAL A 203 6.37 -4.04 -9.00
C VAL A 203 6.72 -4.07 -10.48
N VAL A 204 6.20 -3.12 -11.27
CA VAL A 204 6.57 -2.97 -12.68
C VAL A 204 7.69 -1.94 -12.83
N PRO A 205 8.60 -2.10 -13.81
CA PRO A 205 9.68 -1.16 -14.04
C PRO A 205 9.17 0.21 -14.52
N SER A 206 8.17 0.23 -15.41
CA SER A 206 7.48 1.45 -15.82
C SER A 206 5.96 1.26 -15.93
N ASP A 207 5.21 2.36 -15.78
CA ASP A 207 3.76 2.40 -16.02
C ASP A 207 3.43 3.43 -17.13
N PRO A 208 3.68 3.08 -18.41
CA PRO A 208 3.49 3.99 -19.53
C PRO A 208 2.05 4.52 -19.59
N LEU A 209 1.90 5.78 -19.97
CA LEU A 209 0.64 6.53 -20.01
C LEU A 209 -0.02 6.80 -18.63
N TYR A 210 0.69 6.51 -17.54
CA TYR A 210 0.36 6.87 -16.15
C TYR A 210 1.58 7.49 -15.43
N SER A 211 2.45 8.18 -16.18
CA SER A 211 3.79 8.61 -15.72
C SER A 211 3.77 9.39 -14.41
N VAL A 212 2.92 10.41 -14.28
CA VAL A 212 2.82 11.22 -13.06
C VAL A 212 2.30 10.38 -11.90
N TYR A 213 1.30 9.52 -12.14
CA TYR A 213 0.77 8.64 -11.10
C TYR A 213 1.84 7.69 -10.56
N ALA A 214 2.57 6.99 -11.45
CA ALA A 214 3.64 6.10 -11.05
C ALA A 214 4.74 6.85 -10.28
N ALA A 215 5.16 8.03 -10.74
CA ALA A 215 6.13 8.87 -10.04
C ALA A 215 5.66 9.25 -8.62
N THR A 216 4.39 9.66 -8.46
CA THR A 216 3.85 9.97 -7.12
C THR A 216 3.80 8.75 -6.21
N LYS A 217 3.62 7.54 -6.74
CA LYS A 217 3.63 6.30 -5.95
C LYS A 217 5.04 5.81 -5.64
N ALA A 218 6.03 6.13 -6.47
CA ALA A 218 7.45 5.95 -6.15
C ALA A 218 7.88 6.85 -4.98
N TYR A 219 7.39 8.10 -4.96
CA TYR A 219 7.55 8.99 -3.80
C TYR A 219 7.01 8.35 -2.52
N VAL A 220 5.77 7.84 -2.55
CA VAL A 220 5.15 7.18 -1.39
C VAL A 220 5.98 5.98 -0.89
N ASP A 221 6.50 5.15 -1.80
CA ASP A 221 7.33 4.00 -1.43
C ASP A 221 8.61 4.45 -0.71
N GLN A 222 9.34 5.38 -1.33
CA GLN A 222 10.61 5.85 -0.78
C GLN A 222 10.41 6.63 0.53
N PHE A 223 9.42 7.52 0.59
CA PHE A 223 9.04 8.28 1.78
C PHE A 223 8.77 7.34 2.96
N SER A 224 7.99 6.28 2.74
CA SER A 224 7.66 5.31 3.79
C SER A 224 8.88 4.54 4.30
N ARG A 225 9.80 4.18 3.40
CA ARG A 225 11.02 3.42 3.75
C ARG A 225 12.02 4.27 4.53
N CYS A 226 12.16 5.55 4.18
CA CYS A 226 12.97 6.50 4.96
C CYS A 226 12.39 6.64 6.38
N LEU A 227 11.10 6.95 6.50
CA LEU A 227 10.44 7.10 7.80
C LEU A 227 10.49 5.83 8.65
N TYR A 228 10.41 4.65 8.04
CA TYR A 228 10.56 3.40 8.79
C TYR A 228 11.90 3.35 9.52
N VAL A 229 13.01 3.68 8.83
CA VAL A 229 14.35 3.65 9.42
C VAL A 229 14.50 4.77 10.47
N GLU A 230 14.03 5.99 10.16
CA GLU A 230 14.13 7.15 11.04
C GLU A 230 13.40 6.97 12.39
N TYR A 231 12.23 6.34 12.37
CA TYR A 231 11.34 6.29 13.54
C TYR A 231 11.22 4.91 14.20
N LYS A 232 11.91 3.88 13.70
CA LYS A 232 11.86 2.53 14.30
C LYS A 232 12.27 2.53 15.76
N SER A 233 13.39 3.20 16.08
CA SER A 233 13.90 3.32 17.46
C SER A 233 12.98 4.14 18.37
N LYS A 234 12.08 4.93 17.78
CA LYS A 234 11.05 5.71 18.49
C LYS A 234 9.73 4.94 18.68
N GLY A 235 9.72 3.65 18.34
CA GLY A 235 8.55 2.77 18.49
C GLY A 235 7.47 2.93 17.42
N ILE A 236 7.80 3.60 16.29
CA ILE A 236 6.85 3.82 15.20
C ILE A 236 7.14 2.84 14.06
N ASP A 237 6.13 2.07 13.68
CA ASP A 237 6.20 1.21 12.51
C ASP A 237 5.60 1.94 11.30
N VAL A 238 6.44 2.34 10.34
CA VAL A 238 5.99 2.93 9.06
C VAL A 238 6.06 1.90 7.94
N GLN A 239 5.00 1.79 7.14
CA GLN A 239 4.86 0.74 6.14
C GLN A 239 4.25 1.28 4.85
N CYS A 240 4.89 0.99 3.72
CA CYS A 240 4.30 1.07 2.39
C CYS A 240 3.60 -0.25 2.05
N GLN A 241 2.28 -0.22 1.90
CA GLN A 241 1.54 -1.36 1.36
C GLN A 241 1.35 -1.17 -0.14
N VAL A 242 1.82 -2.15 -0.92
CA VAL A 242 1.88 -2.10 -2.38
C VAL A 242 0.79 -3.02 -2.96
N PRO A 243 -0.43 -2.50 -3.20
CA PRO A 243 -1.44 -3.23 -3.95
C PRO A 243 -1.07 -3.30 -5.44
N LEU A 244 -1.33 -4.43 -6.09
CA LEU A 244 -1.60 -4.43 -7.53
C LEU A 244 -3.10 -4.11 -7.76
N TYR A 245 -3.72 -4.61 -8.83
CA TYR A 245 -5.13 -4.36 -9.07
C TYR A 245 -6.01 -4.87 -7.92
N VAL A 246 -6.86 -3.99 -7.41
CA VAL A 246 -7.94 -4.29 -6.45
C VAL A 246 -9.24 -3.78 -7.06
N ALA A 247 -10.31 -4.57 -6.96
CA ALA A 247 -11.62 -4.21 -7.51
C ALA A 247 -12.18 -2.99 -6.79
N THR A 248 -11.99 -1.81 -7.38
CA THR A 248 -12.40 -0.50 -6.87
C THR A 248 -12.86 0.40 -8.01
N LYS A 249 -13.59 1.47 -7.68
CA LYS A 249 -14.01 2.47 -8.67
C LYS A 249 -12.81 3.17 -9.32
N MET A 250 -11.77 3.48 -8.55
CA MET A 250 -10.54 4.11 -9.06
C MET A 250 -9.86 3.25 -10.14
N ALA A 251 -9.77 1.94 -9.93
CA ALA A 251 -9.21 1.03 -10.94
C ALA A 251 -10.15 0.76 -12.12
N SER A 252 -11.39 1.27 -12.10
CA SER A 252 -12.45 0.93 -13.06
C SER A 252 -12.73 -0.58 -13.19
N ILE A 253 -12.48 -1.35 -12.12
CA ILE A 253 -12.71 -2.80 -12.06
C ILE A 253 -13.82 -3.09 -11.05
N ARG A 254 -14.92 -3.69 -11.53
CA ARG A 254 -16.09 -4.01 -10.69
C ARG A 254 -16.08 -5.42 -10.10
N LYS A 255 -15.60 -6.41 -10.86
CA LYS A 255 -15.60 -7.82 -10.45
C LYS A 255 -14.24 -8.21 -9.88
N SER A 256 -14.23 -8.85 -8.73
CA SER A 256 -13.02 -9.45 -8.17
C SER A 256 -12.69 -10.77 -8.85
N SER A 257 -11.41 -11.12 -8.87
CA SER A 257 -10.85 -12.41 -9.28
C SER A 257 -9.72 -12.81 -8.33
N PHE A 258 -9.09 -13.96 -8.57
CA PHE A 258 -7.97 -14.41 -7.76
C PHE A 258 -6.80 -13.41 -7.72
N LEU A 259 -6.42 -12.84 -8.87
CA LEU A 259 -5.36 -11.82 -8.95
C LEU A 259 -5.86 -10.39 -8.71
N VAL A 260 -7.17 -10.18 -8.67
CA VAL A 260 -7.80 -8.88 -8.42
C VAL A 260 -8.77 -9.00 -7.26
N PRO A 261 -8.29 -8.97 -6.00
CA PRO A 261 -9.15 -9.16 -4.84
C PRO A 261 -10.20 -8.04 -4.75
N SER A 262 -11.29 -8.33 -4.03
CA SER A 262 -12.17 -7.26 -3.56
C SER A 262 -11.42 -6.35 -2.57
N ALA A 263 -11.90 -5.12 -2.41
CA ALA A 263 -11.35 -4.21 -1.41
C ALA A 263 -11.35 -4.81 0.00
N ASP A 264 -12.39 -5.57 0.34
CA ASP A 264 -12.50 -6.25 1.64
C ASP A 264 -11.50 -7.39 1.82
N THR A 265 -11.28 -8.22 0.80
CA THR A 265 -10.25 -9.26 0.82
C THR A 265 -8.85 -8.67 0.95
N TYR A 266 -8.56 -7.60 0.20
CA TYR A 266 -7.30 -6.88 0.35
C TYR A 266 -7.17 -6.27 1.75
N ALA A 267 -8.20 -5.60 2.26
CA ALA A 267 -8.19 -4.95 3.57
C ALA A 267 -7.96 -5.92 4.73
N ARG A 268 -8.49 -7.16 4.66
CA ARG A 268 -8.16 -8.21 5.65
C ARG A 268 -6.66 -8.47 5.71
N ALA A 269 -6.05 -8.67 4.55
CA ALA A 269 -4.62 -8.94 4.46
C ALA A 269 -3.81 -7.70 4.90
N ALA A 270 -4.22 -6.51 4.46
CA ALA A 270 -3.62 -5.24 4.80
C ALA A 270 -3.55 -5.00 6.32
N VAL A 271 -4.68 -5.12 7.03
CA VAL A 271 -4.74 -4.90 8.47
C VAL A 271 -3.94 -5.95 9.25
N ARG A 272 -3.93 -7.21 8.80
CA ARG A 272 -3.09 -8.27 9.39
C ARG A 272 -1.59 -7.96 9.28
N HIS A 273 -1.16 -7.23 8.24
CA HIS A 273 0.26 -6.92 7.98
C HIS A 273 0.79 -5.66 8.68
N ILE A 274 -0.07 -4.89 9.34
CA ILE A 274 0.32 -3.63 9.98
C ILE A 274 1.38 -3.88 11.05
N GLY A 275 2.49 -3.15 10.94
CA GLY A 275 3.58 -3.16 11.91
C GLY A 275 4.73 -4.10 11.61
N TYR A 276 4.72 -4.82 10.49
CA TYR A 276 5.78 -5.77 10.14
C TYR A 276 6.86 -5.13 9.25
N GLU A 277 6.83 -5.39 7.95
CA GLU A 277 7.86 -4.92 7.00
C GLU A 277 7.65 -3.46 6.58
N PRO A 278 8.73 -2.72 6.25
CA PRO A 278 8.64 -1.35 5.72
C PRO A 278 7.93 -1.28 4.36
N ARG A 279 7.99 -2.35 3.58
CA ARG A 279 7.32 -2.48 2.29
C ARG A 279 6.79 -3.89 2.16
N CYS A 280 5.51 -4.02 1.86
CA CYS A 280 4.88 -5.32 1.70
C CYS A 280 3.76 -5.28 0.67
N THR A 281 3.43 -6.46 0.16
CA THR A 281 2.26 -6.71 -0.66
C THR A 281 1.35 -7.66 0.13
N PRO A 282 0.42 -7.13 0.96
CA PRO A 282 -0.24 -7.92 1.99
C PRO A 282 -1.04 -9.11 1.45
N TYR A 283 -1.64 -8.95 0.27
CA TYR A 283 -2.37 -10.00 -0.41
C TYR A 283 -1.40 -10.96 -1.10
N TRP A 284 -1.22 -12.15 -0.55
CA TRP A 284 -0.16 -13.07 -1.00
C TRP A 284 -0.15 -13.39 -2.51
N PRO A 285 -1.27 -13.49 -3.26
CA PRO A 285 -1.20 -13.70 -4.71
C PRO A 285 -0.53 -12.54 -5.45
N HIS A 286 -0.68 -11.31 -4.94
CA HIS A 286 0.04 -10.16 -5.47
C HIS A 286 1.55 -10.27 -5.20
N SER A 287 1.98 -10.87 -4.08
CA SER A 287 3.41 -11.09 -3.82
C SER A 287 4.03 -12.16 -4.73
N VAL A 288 3.27 -13.20 -5.09
CA VAL A 288 3.68 -14.18 -6.11
C VAL A 288 3.78 -13.52 -7.48
N LEU A 289 2.80 -12.70 -7.84
CA LEU A 289 2.81 -11.95 -9.08
C LEU A 289 4.02 -10.99 -9.16
N TRP A 290 4.35 -10.31 -8.05
CA TRP A 290 5.57 -9.52 -7.98
C TRP A 290 6.81 -10.38 -8.24
N PHE A 291 6.96 -11.51 -7.53
CA PHE A 291 8.09 -12.42 -7.74
C PHE A 291 8.22 -12.84 -9.21
N LEU A 292 7.13 -13.25 -9.85
CA LEU A 292 7.12 -13.62 -11.28
C LEU A 292 7.54 -12.46 -12.19
N ILE A 293 7.04 -11.25 -11.94
CA ILE A 293 7.42 -10.05 -12.70
C ILE A 293 8.91 -9.75 -12.49
N SER A 294 9.45 -9.91 -11.28
CA SER A 294 10.85 -9.59 -10.97
C SER A 294 11.89 -10.49 -11.66
N ILE A 295 11.46 -11.62 -12.25
CA ILE A 295 12.33 -12.55 -12.98
C ILE A 295 12.39 -12.19 -14.48
N LEU A 296 11.38 -11.47 -14.99
CA LEU A 296 11.28 -11.16 -16.41
C LEU A 296 12.14 -9.94 -16.77
N PRO A 297 12.71 -9.88 -17.99
CA PRO A 297 13.41 -8.69 -18.47
C PRO A 297 12.48 -7.46 -18.48
N GLU A 298 13.00 -6.30 -18.09
CA GLU A 298 12.21 -5.07 -18.01
C GLU A 298 11.57 -4.69 -19.35
N SER A 299 12.30 -4.85 -20.46
CA SER A 299 11.81 -4.57 -21.82
C SER A 299 10.58 -5.39 -22.21
N LEU A 300 10.49 -6.64 -21.75
CA LEU A 300 9.32 -7.49 -21.95
C LEU A 300 8.13 -6.97 -21.15
N ILE A 301 8.35 -6.63 -19.88
CA ILE A 301 7.29 -6.11 -18.99
C ILE A 301 6.76 -4.78 -19.55
N ASP A 302 7.65 -3.88 -19.96
CA ASP A 302 7.30 -2.58 -20.53
C ASP A 302 6.50 -2.72 -21.82
N SER A 303 6.88 -3.65 -22.71
CA SER A 303 6.16 -3.94 -23.95
C SER A 303 4.73 -4.42 -23.67
N VAL A 304 4.58 -5.37 -22.73
CA VAL A 304 3.26 -5.89 -22.31
C VAL A 304 2.44 -4.78 -21.66
N ARG A 305 3.06 -3.99 -20.78
CA ARG A 305 2.38 -2.92 -20.04
C ARG A 305 1.92 -1.80 -20.97
N LEU A 306 2.76 -1.37 -21.91
CA LEU A 306 2.41 -0.40 -22.95
C LEU A 306 1.22 -0.90 -23.78
N GLY A 307 1.25 -2.14 -24.25
CA GLY A 307 0.13 -2.74 -24.99
C GLY A 307 -1.18 -2.73 -24.20
N MET A 308 -1.14 -2.99 -22.89
CA MET A 308 -2.30 -2.88 -22.00
C MET A 308 -2.78 -1.43 -21.89
N CYS A 309 -1.87 -0.48 -21.66
CA CYS A 309 -2.20 0.94 -21.51
C CYS A 309 -2.82 1.53 -22.79
N ILE A 310 -2.31 1.17 -23.96
CA ILE A 310 -2.89 1.58 -25.26
C ILE A 310 -4.33 1.06 -25.43
N LYS A 311 -4.62 -0.18 -25.00
CA LYS A 311 -5.99 -0.72 -25.01
C LYS A 311 -6.91 0.05 -24.07
N ILE A 312 -6.44 0.40 -22.86
CA ILE A 312 -7.20 1.21 -21.90
C ILE A 312 -7.47 2.60 -22.47
N ARG A 313 -6.45 3.22 -23.06
CA ARG A 313 -6.54 4.51 -23.75
C ARG A 313 -7.61 4.51 -24.82
N LYS A 314 -7.58 3.54 -25.75
CA LYS A 314 -8.58 3.42 -26.83
C LYS A 314 -10.01 3.38 -26.29
N LYS A 315 -10.24 2.65 -25.19
CA LYS A 315 -11.55 2.60 -24.52
C LYS A 315 -11.92 3.93 -23.86
N GLY A 316 -10.96 4.63 -23.27
CA GLY A 316 -11.16 5.95 -22.66
C GLY A 316 -11.57 7.01 -23.69
N LEU A 317 -10.79 7.14 -24.77
CA LEU A 317 -11.08 8.06 -25.87
C LEU A 317 -12.44 7.81 -26.50
N ALA A 318 -12.81 6.54 -26.70
CA ALA A 318 -14.14 6.19 -27.23
C ALA A 318 -15.28 6.60 -26.29
N LYS A 319 -15.08 6.58 -24.97
CA LYS A 319 -16.07 7.05 -23.99
C LYS A 319 -16.19 8.57 -24.01
N ASP A 320 -15.06 9.28 -24.13
CA ASP A 320 -15.07 10.74 -24.20
C ASP A 320 -15.72 11.25 -25.48
N ALA A 321 -15.45 10.61 -26.63
CA ALA A 321 -16.10 10.94 -27.90
C ALA A 321 -17.63 10.80 -27.81
N LYS A 322 -18.12 9.70 -27.20
CA LYS A 322 -19.56 9.47 -26.99
C LYS A 322 -20.21 10.50 -26.06
N LYS A 323 -19.48 11.04 -25.09
CA LYS A 323 -19.99 12.10 -24.21
C LYS A 323 -20.07 13.45 -24.89
N LYS A 324 -19.20 13.72 -25.88
CA LYS A 324 -19.23 14.96 -26.65
C LYS A 324 -20.29 14.97 -27.74
N SER A 325 -20.79 13.80 -28.15
CA SER A 325 -21.87 13.65 -29.14
C SER A 325 -23.28 13.61 -28.54
N LEU A 326 -23.39 13.71 -27.21
CA LEU A 326 -24.65 13.79 -26.45
C LEU A 326 -24.82 15.21 -25.93
#